data_AF-A0A968JH61-F1
#
_entry.id   AF-A0A968JH61-F1
#
_cell.length_a   1.000
_cell.length_b   1.000
_cell.length_c   1.000
_cell.angle_alpha   90.00
_cell.angle_beta   90.00
_cell.angle_gamma   90.00
#
_symmetry.space_group_name_H-M   'P 1'
#
loop_
_entity.id
_entity.type
_entity.pdbx_description
1 polymer ?
#
loop_
_entity_poly.entity_id
_entity_poly.type
_entity_poly.pdbx_seq_one_letter_code
_entity_poly.pdbx_strand_id
1 'polypeptide(L)'
;MKNFNYLLLSLLLLFSFCAKAQYCTPDTRFTEAQYFTNSEITTVTNLVYGNAKDYQGNPQDLLIDIWYPSGANETFSKRPFILLIHGGGFISGNKDAMGVECRSFAQRGYVAATMSYRLGWDDSDP
;
A
#
# COMPACT_ATOMS: atom_id res chain seq x y z
N MET A 1 22.18 -34.71 -43.47
CA MET A 1 21.95 -33.30 -43.04
C MET A 1 20.47 -32.89 -43.07
N LYS A 2 19.68 -33.23 -44.09
CA LYS A 2 18.24 -32.87 -44.15
C LYS A 2 17.42 -33.39 -42.96
N ASN A 3 17.65 -34.64 -42.52
CA ASN A 3 16.92 -35.26 -41.40
C ASN A 3 17.21 -34.62 -40.04
N PHE A 4 18.40 -34.02 -39.87
CA PHE A 4 18.76 -33.29 -38.65
C PHE A 4 17.99 -31.95 -38.57
N ASN A 5 17.78 -31.29 -39.71
CA ASN A 5 16.98 -30.06 -39.76
C ASN A 5 15.50 -30.31 -39.47
N TYR A 6 14.93 -31.44 -39.92
CA TYR A 6 13.54 -31.80 -39.56
C TYR A 6 13.39 -32.16 -38.08
N LEU A 7 14.39 -32.80 -37.48
CA LEU A 7 14.41 -33.08 -36.04
C LEU A 7 14.49 -31.77 -35.23
N LEU A 8 15.37 -30.85 -35.62
CA LEU A 8 15.49 -29.53 -34.99
C LEU A 8 14.19 -28.71 -35.10
N LEU A 9 13.53 -28.76 -36.26
CA LEU A 9 12.26 -28.08 -36.51
C LEU A 9 11.10 -28.68 -35.69
N SER A 10 11.08 -30.00 -35.51
CA SER A 10 10.09 -30.69 -34.66
C SER A 10 10.27 -30.38 -33.17
N LEU A 11 11.52 -30.21 -32.71
CA LEU A 11 11.85 -29.86 -31.33
C LEU A 11 11.47 -28.41 -30.99
N LEU A 12 11.59 -27.49 -31.97
CA LEU A 12 11.14 -26.10 -31.88
C LEU A 12 9.60 -25.99 -31.83
N LEU A 13 8.87 -26.83 -32.57
CA LEU A 13 7.40 -26.88 -32.56
C LEU A 13 6.83 -27.44 -31.24
N LEU A 14 7.54 -28.36 -30.58
CA LEU A 14 7.15 -28.91 -29.27
C LEU A 14 7.37 -27.93 -28.11
N PHE A 15 8.26 -26.94 -28.26
CA PHE A 15 8.51 -25.88 -27.26
C PHE A 15 7.50 -24.72 -27.31
N SER A 16 6.66 -24.67 -28.35
CA SER A 16 5.69 -23.58 -28.57
C SER A 16 4.36 -23.74 -27.81
N PHE A 17 4.10 -24.88 -27.17
CA PHE A 17 2.89 -25.07 -26.38
C PHE A 17 3.15 -24.75 -24.89
N CYS A 18 2.67 -23.58 -24.50
CA CYS A 18 2.53 -23.07 -23.12
C CYS A 18 3.74 -22.33 -22.50
N ALA A 19 4.26 -21.31 -23.20
CA ALA A 19 4.85 -20.18 -22.50
C ALA A 19 3.73 -19.21 -22.09
N LYS A 20 3.14 -19.40 -20.89
CA LYS A 20 2.29 -18.36 -20.26
C LYS A 20 3.21 -17.25 -19.75
N ALA A 21 3.69 -16.39 -20.65
CA ALA A 21 4.63 -15.31 -20.31
C ALA A 21 3.96 -14.08 -19.66
N GLN A 22 2.63 -13.97 -19.73
CA GLN A 22 1.89 -12.84 -19.17
C GLN A 22 1.01 -13.31 -18.00
N TYR A 23 1.25 -12.74 -16.82
CA TYR A 23 0.45 -12.92 -15.62
C TYR A 23 -0.88 -12.15 -15.77
N CYS A 24 -1.77 -12.63 -16.64
CA CYS A 24 -3.09 -12.05 -16.84
C CYS A 24 -4.08 -12.69 -15.85
N THR A 25 -4.16 -12.12 -14.65
CA THR A 25 -5.22 -12.45 -13.69
C THR A 25 -6.39 -11.45 -13.86
N PRO A 26 -7.65 -11.89 -13.72
CA PRO A 26 -8.80 -10.96 -13.65
C PRO A 26 -8.80 -10.12 -12.37
N ASP A 27 -7.95 -10.44 -11.40
CA ASP A 27 -7.75 -9.68 -10.18
C ASP A 27 -6.95 -8.40 -10.46
N THR A 28 -7.64 -7.26 -10.37
CA THR A 28 -7.03 -5.93 -10.59
C THR A 28 -6.59 -5.24 -9.30
N ARG A 29 -6.59 -5.94 -8.16
CA ARG A 29 -6.03 -5.39 -6.91
C ARG A 29 -4.56 -5.01 -7.11
N PHE A 30 -4.16 -3.97 -6.39
CA PHE A 30 -2.83 -3.37 -6.39
C PHE A 30 -2.39 -2.69 -7.70
N THR A 31 -3.27 -2.62 -8.70
CA THR A 31 -3.10 -1.83 -9.94
C THR A 31 -3.76 -0.46 -9.79
N GLU A 32 -3.72 0.41 -10.82
CA GLU A 32 -4.44 1.69 -10.81
C GLU A 32 -5.98 1.59 -10.73
N ALA A 33 -6.56 0.41 -11.00
CA ALA A 33 -8.00 0.23 -11.04
C ALA A 33 -8.64 0.15 -9.63
N GLN A 34 -9.77 0.81 -9.45
CA GLN A 34 -10.59 0.67 -8.25
C GLN A 34 -11.21 -0.73 -8.21
N TYR A 35 -10.95 -1.49 -7.13
CA TYR A 35 -11.49 -2.83 -6.93
C TYR A 35 -12.63 -2.86 -5.91
N PHE A 36 -12.46 -2.15 -4.79
CA PHE A 36 -13.43 -2.06 -3.71
C PHE A 36 -14.20 -0.74 -3.75
N THR A 37 -15.47 -0.78 -3.35
CA THR A 37 -16.31 0.40 -3.14
C THR A 37 -16.06 1.03 -1.77
N ASN A 38 -16.52 2.27 -1.55
CA ASN A 38 -16.40 2.93 -0.25
C ASN A 38 -17.09 2.18 0.91
N SER A 39 -18.18 1.46 0.64
CA SER A 39 -18.87 0.64 1.65
C SER A 39 -18.09 -0.60 2.06
N GLU A 40 -17.08 -0.99 1.29
CA GLU A 40 -16.23 -2.15 1.57
C GLU A 40 -14.93 -1.77 2.28
N ILE A 41 -14.68 -0.47 2.49
CA ILE A 41 -13.51 0.05 3.20
C ILE A 41 -13.86 0.32 4.66
N THR A 42 -13.15 -0.36 5.56
CA THR A 42 -13.15 -0.02 6.98
C THR A 42 -12.10 1.05 7.24
N THR A 43 -12.46 2.01 8.09
CA THR A 43 -11.56 3.06 8.58
C THR A 43 -11.42 2.94 10.10
N VAL A 44 -10.19 2.96 10.59
CA VAL A 44 -9.85 3.13 12.01
C VAL A 44 -9.20 4.50 12.13
N THR A 45 -9.73 5.37 12.99
CA THR A 45 -9.20 6.73 13.17
C THR A 45 -8.67 6.94 14.58
N ASN A 46 -7.69 7.83 14.70
CA ASN A 46 -7.09 8.27 15.95
C ASN A 46 -6.63 7.11 16.83
N LEU A 47 -6.11 6.04 16.22
CA LEU A 47 -5.50 4.94 16.95
C LEU A 47 -4.16 5.43 17.51
N VAL A 48 -3.96 5.32 18.81
CA VAL A 48 -2.66 5.61 19.43
C VAL A 48 -1.70 4.49 19.08
N TYR A 49 -0.63 4.80 18.34
CA TYR A 49 0.43 3.84 18.01
C TYR A 49 1.69 4.03 18.86
N GLY A 50 1.81 5.15 19.56
CA GLY A 50 2.94 5.45 20.42
C GLY A 50 2.70 6.70 21.26
N ASN A 51 3.61 6.93 22.19
CA ASN A 51 3.69 8.14 23.01
C ASN A 51 5.13 8.64 22.98
N ALA A 52 5.31 9.96 22.92
CA ALA A 52 6.61 10.60 22.93
C ALA A 52 6.51 11.99 23.56
N LYS A 53 7.64 12.60 23.94
CA LYS A 53 7.65 14.00 24.35
C LYS A 53 7.72 14.91 23.14
N ASP A 54 6.88 15.94 23.07
CA ASP A 54 6.98 17.01 22.07
C ASP A 54 8.27 17.83 22.26
N TYR A 55 8.49 18.82 21.38
CA TYR A 55 9.68 19.69 21.44
C TYR A 55 9.71 20.60 22.69
N GLN A 56 8.62 20.69 23.46
CA GLN A 56 8.54 21.42 24.72
C GLN A 56 8.66 20.47 25.94
N GLY A 57 8.88 19.17 25.70
CA GLY A 57 9.00 18.15 26.73
C GLY A 57 7.68 17.60 27.25
N ASN A 58 6.53 18.01 26.71
CA ASN A 58 5.21 17.53 27.12
C ASN A 58 4.92 16.15 26.52
N PRO A 59 4.26 15.23 27.25
CA PRO A 59 3.83 13.97 26.65
C PRO A 59 2.79 14.21 25.54
N GLN A 60 2.98 13.52 24.42
CA GLN A 60 2.16 13.59 23.23
C GLN A 60 1.89 12.16 22.73
N ASP A 61 0.60 11.85 22.54
CA ASP A 61 0.20 10.64 21.83
C ASP A 61 0.40 10.82 20.32
N LEU A 62 0.92 9.77 19.69
CA LEU A 62 1.10 9.69 18.25
C LEU A 62 -0.01 8.83 17.66
N LEU A 63 -0.73 9.42 16.72
CA LEU A 63 -1.97 8.87 16.17
C LEU A 63 -1.77 8.34 14.75
N ILE A 64 -2.50 7.28 14.40
CA ILE A 64 -2.57 6.73 13.06
C ILE A 64 -4.03 6.54 12.65
N ASP A 65 -4.32 6.84 11.39
CA ASP A 65 -5.56 6.47 10.74
C ASP A 65 -5.28 5.40 9.68
N ILE A 66 -6.11 4.38 9.60
CA ILE A 66 -5.90 3.19 8.77
C ILE A 66 -7.16 2.90 7.96
N TRP A 67 -7.00 2.70 6.65
CA TRP A 67 -8.02 2.28 5.71
C TRP A 67 -7.65 0.91 5.13
N TYR A 68 -8.61 -0.01 5.12
CA TYR A 68 -8.41 -1.33 4.53
C TYR A 68 -9.73 -1.94 4.07
N PRO A 69 -9.71 -2.77 3.02
CA PRO A 69 -10.89 -3.54 2.64
C PRO A 69 -11.29 -4.56 3.72
N SER A 70 -12.57 -4.70 4.00
CA SER A 70 -13.06 -5.72 4.96
C SER A 70 -14.42 -6.31 4.59
N GLY A 71 -14.87 -6.09 3.35
CA GLY A 71 -16.12 -6.64 2.85
C GLY A 71 -16.06 -8.16 2.61
N ALA A 72 -17.21 -8.77 2.33
CA ALA A 72 -17.33 -10.21 2.07
C ALA A 72 -16.47 -10.69 0.88
N ASN A 73 -16.11 -9.78 -0.03
CA ASN A 73 -15.27 -10.05 -1.19
C ASN A 73 -13.76 -10.02 -0.87
N GLU A 74 -13.36 -9.64 0.36
CA GLU A 74 -11.96 -9.68 0.76
C GLU A 74 -11.52 -11.11 1.06
N THR A 75 -10.52 -11.57 0.32
CA THR A 75 -10.00 -12.94 0.34
C THR A 75 -8.57 -13.03 0.87
N PHE A 76 -7.87 -11.91 1.01
CA PHE A 76 -6.46 -11.85 1.37
C PHE A 76 -6.31 -11.64 2.87
N SER A 77 -5.64 -12.59 3.53
CA SER A 77 -5.30 -12.48 4.96
C SER A 77 -4.17 -11.50 5.23
N LYS A 78 -3.30 -11.26 4.25
CA LYS A 78 -2.19 -10.29 4.29
C LYS A 78 -2.17 -9.49 3.01
N ARG A 79 -1.82 -8.21 3.14
CA ARG A 79 -1.83 -7.23 2.05
C ARG A 79 -0.60 -6.34 2.15
N PRO A 80 -0.09 -5.81 1.03
CA PRO A 80 0.88 -4.72 1.06
C PRO A 80 0.34 -3.54 1.86
N PHE A 81 1.20 -2.97 2.69
CA PHE A 81 0.90 -1.82 3.54
C PHE A 81 1.58 -0.56 2.99
N ILE A 82 0.83 0.53 2.92
CA ILE A 82 1.34 1.85 2.54
C ILE A 82 1.16 2.79 3.72
N LEU A 83 2.26 3.38 4.18
CA LEU A 83 2.25 4.44 5.18
C LEU A 83 2.59 5.77 4.52
N LEU A 84 1.64 6.70 4.52
CA LEU A 84 1.82 8.06 4.05
C LEU A 84 2.20 8.95 5.24
N ILE A 85 3.33 9.65 5.10
CA ILE A 85 3.82 10.60 6.10
C ILE A 85 3.64 11.98 5.50
N HIS A 86 2.91 12.84 6.19
CA HIS A 86 2.65 14.19 5.70
C HIS A 86 3.95 15.02 5.62
N GLY A 87 3.98 15.99 4.71
CA GLY A 87 5.08 16.96 4.63
C GLY A 87 4.96 18.08 5.68
N GLY A 88 5.73 19.15 5.48
CA GLY A 88 5.70 20.34 6.34
C GLY A 88 7.01 20.59 7.11
N GLY A 89 8.11 19.99 6.66
CA GLY A 89 9.47 20.29 7.15
C GLY A 89 9.68 20.02 8.64
N PHE A 90 8.94 19.06 9.20
CA PHE A 90 8.93 18.73 10.63
C PHE A 90 8.44 19.83 11.58
N ILE A 91 8.01 20.97 11.07
CA ILE A 91 7.50 22.10 11.87
C ILE A 91 5.99 22.30 11.74
N SER A 92 5.37 21.68 10.73
CA SER A 92 3.97 21.84 10.40
C SER A 92 3.41 20.58 9.70
N GLY A 93 2.09 20.56 9.51
CA GLY A 93 1.38 19.48 8.82
C GLY A 93 0.51 18.66 9.76
N ASN A 94 -0.29 17.75 9.18
CA ASN A 94 -1.16 16.85 9.92
C ASN A 94 -1.44 15.61 9.06
N LYS A 95 -1.61 14.45 9.71
CA LYS A 95 -2.01 13.17 9.12
C LYS A 95 -3.26 13.28 8.24
N ASP A 96 -4.19 14.17 8.60
CA ASP A 96 -5.48 14.33 7.91
C ASP A 96 -5.32 14.77 6.44
N ALA A 97 -4.17 15.36 6.08
CA ALA A 97 -3.90 15.81 4.71
C ALA A 97 -3.85 14.66 3.69
N MET A 98 -3.61 13.42 4.12
CA MET A 98 -3.36 12.26 3.24
C MET A 98 -4.51 11.24 3.21
N GLY A 99 -5.66 11.57 3.83
CA GLY A 99 -6.77 10.62 3.99
C GLY A 99 -7.43 10.20 2.67
N VAL A 100 -7.46 11.10 1.68
CA VAL A 100 -8.02 10.82 0.34
C VAL A 100 -7.17 9.79 -0.39
N GLU A 101 -5.85 9.96 -0.36
CA GLU A 101 -4.87 9.05 -0.94
C GLU A 101 -4.94 7.69 -0.26
N CYS A 102 -4.99 7.65 1.07
CA CYS A 102 -5.13 6.39 1.82
C CYS A 102 -6.39 5.63 1.41
N ARG A 103 -7.54 6.31 1.33
CA ARG A 103 -8.79 5.70 0.88
C ARG A 103 -8.67 5.17 -0.55
N SER A 104 -8.03 5.93 -1.44
CA SER A 104 -7.80 5.52 -2.83
C SER A 104 -6.93 4.26 -2.92
N PHE A 105 -5.87 4.16 -2.12
CA PHE A 105 -5.07 2.93 -2.01
C PHE A 105 -5.88 1.76 -1.43
N ALA A 106 -6.70 2.01 -0.41
CA ALA A 106 -7.54 0.96 0.16
C ALA A 106 -8.56 0.42 -0.85
N GLN A 107 -9.15 1.28 -1.69
CA GLN A 107 -10.02 0.87 -2.78
C GLN A 107 -9.31 0.03 -3.84
N ARG A 108 -7.99 0.18 -3.99
CA ARG A 108 -7.13 -0.66 -4.85
C ARG A 108 -6.67 -1.94 -4.14
N GLY A 109 -7.10 -2.19 -2.91
CA GLY A 109 -6.83 -3.43 -2.16
C GLY A 109 -5.69 -3.37 -1.14
N TYR A 110 -5.02 -2.22 -1.01
CA TYR A 110 -3.97 -2.02 -0.02
C TYR A 110 -4.54 -1.87 1.40
N VAL A 111 -3.71 -2.10 2.41
CA VAL A 111 -3.89 -1.44 3.71
C VAL A 111 -3.12 -0.14 3.62
N ALA A 112 -3.78 0.99 3.81
CA ALA A 112 -3.15 2.30 3.73
C ALA A 112 -3.38 3.08 5.01
N ALA A 113 -2.39 3.83 5.44
CA ALA A 113 -2.47 4.62 6.66
C ALA A 113 -1.75 5.95 6.54
N THR A 114 -2.16 6.89 7.36
CA THR A 114 -1.48 8.17 7.59
C THR A 114 -1.28 8.37 9.09
N MET A 115 -0.15 8.94 9.48
CA MET A 115 0.22 9.08 10.89
C MET A 115 0.62 10.50 11.26
N SER A 116 0.35 10.87 12.51
CA SER A 116 0.94 12.03 13.15
C SER A 116 2.32 11.66 13.66
N TYR A 117 3.27 12.57 13.49
CA TYR A 117 4.57 12.54 14.13
C TYR A 117 4.79 13.84 14.91
N ARG A 118 5.83 13.88 15.76
CA ARG A 118 6.15 15.08 16.54
C ARG A 118 6.54 16.22 15.62
N LEU A 119 6.01 17.40 15.90
CA LEU A 119 6.35 18.62 15.19
C LEU A 119 7.05 19.60 16.12
N GLY A 120 7.88 20.45 15.53
CA GLY A 120 8.62 21.48 16.23
C GLY A 120 10.12 21.22 16.21
N TRP A 121 10.84 22.17 16.78
CA TRP A 121 12.28 22.19 16.88
C TRP A 121 12.63 22.64 18.29
N ASP A 122 13.51 21.91 18.95
CA ASP A 122 14.09 22.31 20.22
C ASP A 122 15.43 23.00 19.92
N ASP A 123 15.54 24.30 20.21
CA ASP A 123 16.77 25.06 20.01
C ASP A 123 17.80 24.82 21.12
N SER A 124 17.43 24.07 22.16
CA SER A 124 18.29 23.68 23.28
C SER A 124 18.93 22.30 23.14
N ASP A 125 18.52 21.51 22.14
CA ASP A 125 19.13 20.22 21.79
C ASP A 125 20.31 20.46 20.80
N PRO A 126 21.57 20.20 21.20
CA PRO A 126 22.77 20.60 20.46
C PRO A 126 23.00 19.88 19.11
#